data_AF-K5CIX9-F1
#
_entry.id   AF-K5CIX9-F1
#
_cell.length_a   1.000
_cell.length_b   1.000
_cell.length_c   1.000
_cell.angle_alpha   90.00
_cell.angle_beta   90.00
_cell.angle_gamma   90.00
#
_symmetry.space_group_name_H-M   'P 1'
#
loop_
_entity.id
_entity.type
_entity.pdbx_description
1 polymer ?
#
loop_
_entity_poly.entity_id
_entity_poly.type
_entity_poly.pdbx_seq_one_letter_code
_entity_poly.pdbx_strand_id
1 'polypeptide(L)'
;MKYLVCIFLFMLEFCNLSAQDARFRTNLLESLAEKIQFSPRAELKNMIVEVGVLHNQSLYANIDNKGVVTHIGYRLFPDELKCKDKGVLEFIERYFLELSFCSDDYQRNQKMQDDKFIFLLGDYSRCFSLIQESDFKLSKVDDKYYEATWSKNGVDKLSVAFPIWCELLTGMPLNEIQKSLFQSVKESPDSLQLVEDLTDMMKIEDGIYGTNPAKHYKLAELINRRYYSMNDSLEFSVIYDTCHLKYSIANLFHLPNLGLGRKLQIEQFLYGFKSITFTVDVSEWVNYCLNEDMNIYFAVENETIESIKAVILVENKNWGYNHLLSVTVPRDFISNPDVKLTATLNAFIPTHNVRNLYQEYTDKKKQQ
;
A
#
# COMPACT_ATOMS: atom_id res chain seq x y z
N MET A 1 -2.16 77.89 -26.37
CA MET A 1 -2.26 76.92 -27.48
C MET A 1 -1.53 75.67 -27.07
N LYS A 2 -2.21 74.51 -27.04
CA LYS A 2 -1.70 73.19 -27.51
C LYS A 2 -0.46 72.63 -26.77
N TYR A 3 -0.45 71.47 -26.10
CA TYR A 3 -1.31 70.28 -26.06
C TYR A 3 -1.15 69.57 -24.70
N LEU A 4 -2.26 69.07 -24.14
CA LEU A 4 -2.25 67.99 -23.15
C LEU A 4 -1.87 66.68 -23.88
N VAL A 5 -0.83 66.00 -23.43
CA VAL A 5 -0.55 64.61 -23.82
C VAL A 5 -0.92 63.74 -22.62
N CYS A 6 -2.09 63.12 -22.69
CA CYS A 6 -2.50 62.07 -21.77
C CYS A 6 -1.76 60.78 -22.15
N ILE A 7 -0.80 60.36 -21.35
CA ILE A 7 -0.22 59.02 -21.41
C ILE A 7 -1.17 58.10 -20.63
N PHE A 8 -1.97 57.32 -21.35
CA PHE A 8 -2.75 56.22 -20.78
C PHE A 8 -1.77 55.10 -20.38
N LEU A 9 -1.52 54.97 -19.09
CA LEU A 9 -0.91 53.78 -18.49
C LEU A 9 -1.93 52.64 -18.59
N PHE A 10 -1.77 51.76 -19.57
CA PHE A 10 -2.37 50.43 -19.53
C PHE A 10 -1.65 49.63 -18.43
N MET A 11 -2.20 49.69 -17.21
CA MET A 11 -1.96 48.67 -16.19
C MET A 11 -2.59 47.39 -16.72
N LEU A 12 -1.77 46.53 -17.35
CA LEU A 12 -2.11 45.13 -17.51
C LEU A 12 -2.15 44.53 -16.11
N GLU A 13 -3.36 44.47 -15.56
CA GLU A 13 -3.71 43.57 -14.47
C GLU A 13 -3.37 42.15 -14.94
N PHE A 14 -2.17 41.68 -14.59
CA PHE A 14 -1.94 40.25 -14.48
C PHE A 14 -2.88 39.77 -13.37
N CYS A 15 -4.06 39.31 -13.76
CA CYS A 15 -4.82 38.36 -12.98
C CYS A 15 -3.87 37.19 -12.70
N ASN A 16 -3.25 37.20 -11.53
CA ASN A 16 -2.83 35.98 -10.87
C ASN A 16 -4.11 35.18 -10.61
N LEU A 17 -4.61 34.47 -11.63
CA LEU A 17 -5.25 33.20 -11.35
C LEU A 17 -4.18 32.43 -10.57
N SER A 18 -4.40 32.26 -9.28
CA SER A 18 -3.67 31.28 -8.50
C SER A 18 -3.91 29.93 -9.18
N ALA A 19 -3.02 29.54 -10.08
CA ALA A 19 -2.89 28.17 -10.51
C ALA A 19 -2.66 27.40 -9.20
N GLN A 20 -3.64 26.58 -8.81
CA GLN A 20 -3.44 25.68 -7.71
C GLN A 20 -2.33 24.74 -8.17
N ASP A 21 -1.12 24.87 -7.63
CA ASP A 21 0.00 24.02 -8.02
C ASP A 21 -0.44 22.55 -7.96
N ALA A 22 -0.18 21.82 -9.04
CA ALA A 22 -0.56 20.42 -9.12
C ALA A 22 0.11 19.64 -8.00
N ARG A 23 -0.66 18.75 -7.36
CA ARG A 23 -0.18 17.98 -6.21
C ARG A 23 0.57 16.74 -6.70
N PHE A 24 1.71 16.44 -6.09
CA PHE A 24 2.43 15.20 -6.33
C PHE A 24 2.10 14.21 -5.24
N ARG A 25 1.97 12.92 -5.61
CA ARG A 25 1.75 11.84 -4.64
C ARG A 25 2.95 11.68 -3.71
N THR A 26 4.16 11.91 -4.21
CA THR A 26 5.39 11.78 -3.43
C THR A 26 6.33 12.96 -3.65
N ASN A 27 7.18 13.24 -2.65
CA ASN A 27 8.26 14.23 -2.78
C ASN A 27 9.26 13.84 -3.89
N LEU A 28 9.48 12.54 -4.10
CA LEU A 28 10.33 12.06 -5.20
C LEU A 28 9.75 12.43 -6.56
N LEU A 29 8.44 12.28 -6.76
CA LEU A 29 7.78 12.65 -8.02
C LEU A 29 7.86 14.15 -8.27
N GLU A 30 7.71 14.98 -7.24
CA GLU A 30 7.91 16.43 -7.33
C GLU A 30 9.34 16.76 -7.81
N SER A 31 10.36 16.15 -7.18
CA SER A 31 11.75 16.34 -7.58
C SER A 31 12.05 15.86 -9.01
N LEU A 32 11.45 14.73 -9.43
CA LEU A 32 11.59 14.25 -10.81
C LEU A 32 10.94 15.21 -11.81
N ALA A 33 9.76 15.75 -11.49
CA ALA A 33 9.07 16.73 -12.30
C ALA A 33 9.92 18.00 -12.51
N GLU A 34 10.56 18.52 -11.46
CA GLU A 34 11.49 19.64 -11.55
C GLU A 34 12.66 19.36 -12.50
N LYS A 35 13.28 18.18 -12.40
CA LYS A 35 14.42 17.78 -13.25
C LYS A 35 14.07 17.69 -14.73
N ILE A 36 12.85 17.25 -15.06
CA ILE A 36 12.36 17.20 -16.45
C ILE A 36 11.63 18.47 -16.88
N GLN A 37 11.56 19.49 -16.03
CA GLN A 37 10.83 20.75 -16.27
C GLN A 37 9.34 20.51 -16.59
N PHE A 38 8.73 19.52 -15.94
CA PHE A 38 7.31 19.23 -16.08
C PHE A 38 6.51 19.96 -15.01
N SER A 39 5.57 20.81 -15.45
CA SER A 39 4.61 21.50 -14.59
C SER A 39 3.20 21.02 -14.94
N PRO A 40 2.53 20.22 -14.08
CA PRO A 40 1.20 19.73 -14.38
C PRO A 40 0.18 20.86 -14.25
N ARG A 41 -0.81 20.88 -15.14
CA ARG A 41 -1.94 21.83 -15.03
C ARG A 41 -3.01 21.25 -14.11
N ALA A 42 -3.57 22.06 -13.21
CA ALA A 42 -4.57 21.64 -12.23
C ALA A 42 -5.85 21.02 -12.83
N GLU A 43 -6.14 21.30 -14.11
CA GLU A 43 -7.32 20.83 -14.82
C GLU A 43 -7.20 19.38 -15.31
N LEU A 44 -5.97 18.84 -15.36
CA LEU A 44 -5.72 17.49 -15.85
C LEU A 44 -6.20 16.46 -14.82
N LYS A 45 -7.07 15.55 -15.22
CA LYS A 45 -7.62 14.49 -14.38
C LYS A 45 -7.77 13.20 -15.17
N ASN A 46 -7.51 12.06 -14.54
CA ASN A 46 -7.64 10.72 -15.13
C ASN A 46 -6.95 10.59 -16.49
N MET A 47 -5.70 11.03 -16.58
CA MET A 47 -5.01 11.04 -17.87
C MET A 47 -3.54 10.68 -17.75
N ILE A 48 -3.03 10.17 -18.87
CA ILE A 48 -1.63 9.87 -19.10
C ILE A 48 -1.12 10.95 -20.05
N VAL A 49 -0.09 11.70 -19.65
CA VAL A 49 0.49 12.78 -20.45
C VAL A 49 1.94 12.46 -20.80
N GLU A 50 2.34 12.74 -22.03
CA GLU A 50 3.75 12.71 -22.42
C GLU A 50 4.43 13.97 -21.87
N VAL A 51 5.55 13.78 -21.16
CA VAL A 51 6.22 14.85 -20.40
C VAL A 51 7.65 15.13 -20.88
N GLY A 52 8.10 14.44 -21.92
CA GLY A 52 9.40 14.67 -22.53
C GLY A 52 10.00 13.41 -23.15
N VAL A 53 11.24 13.53 -23.59
CA VAL A 53 12.04 12.44 -24.14
C VAL A 53 13.44 12.50 -23.54
N LEU A 54 13.96 11.36 -23.08
CA LEU A 54 15.32 11.22 -22.56
C LEU A 54 15.92 9.91 -23.07
N HIS A 55 17.19 9.91 -23.48
CA HIS A 55 17.84 8.72 -24.07
C HIS A 55 17.06 8.07 -25.23
N ASN A 56 16.39 8.89 -26.07
CA ASN A 56 15.51 8.44 -27.15
C ASN A 56 14.31 7.59 -26.70
N GLN A 57 13.92 7.71 -25.43
CA GLN A 57 12.75 7.06 -24.86
C GLN A 57 11.77 8.11 -24.35
N SER A 58 10.48 7.93 -24.63
CA SER A 58 9.43 8.83 -24.15
C SER A 58 9.27 8.70 -22.64
N LEU A 59 9.05 9.86 -21.99
CA LEU A 59 8.68 9.97 -20.59
C LEU A 59 7.18 10.27 -20.49
N TYR A 60 6.54 9.78 -19.45
CA TYR A 60 5.14 10.06 -19.21
C TYR A 60 4.84 10.28 -17.72
N ALA A 61 3.71 10.95 -17.46
CA ALA A 61 3.15 11.10 -16.12
C ALA A 61 1.70 10.60 -16.06
N ASN A 62 1.34 9.97 -14.95
CA ASN A 62 -0.05 9.57 -14.65
C ASN A 62 -0.68 10.54 -13.66
N ILE A 63 -1.88 11.02 -13.99
CA ILE A 63 -2.64 11.96 -13.16
C ILE A 63 -3.99 11.33 -12.80
N ASP A 64 -4.29 11.27 -11.50
CA ASP A 64 -5.53 10.64 -11.00
C ASP A 64 -6.77 11.55 -11.13
N ASN A 65 -7.90 11.10 -10.60
CA ASN A 65 -9.18 11.82 -10.64
C ASN A 65 -9.18 13.11 -9.79
N LYS A 66 -8.23 13.25 -8.87
CA LYS A 66 -8.04 14.42 -8.00
C LYS A 66 -7.03 15.41 -8.58
N GLY A 67 -6.45 15.11 -9.75
CA GLY A 67 -5.40 15.94 -10.34
C GLY A 67 -4.04 15.76 -9.66
N VAL A 68 -3.84 14.65 -8.94
CA VAL A 68 -2.56 14.33 -8.30
C VAL A 68 -1.69 13.55 -9.28
N VAL A 69 -0.42 13.96 -9.43
CA VAL A 69 0.57 13.19 -10.18
C VAL A 69 0.98 11.97 -9.38
N THR A 70 0.69 10.80 -9.93
CA THR A 70 0.85 9.49 -9.26
C THR A 70 2.05 8.69 -9.74
N HIS A 71 2.60 9.05 -10.90
CA HIS A 71 3.80 8.44 -11.47
C HIS A 71 4.45 9.38 -12.48
N ILE A 72 5.78 9.31 -12.58
CA ILE A 72 6.63 9.92 -13.61
C ILE A 72 7.73 8.90 -13.91
N GLY A 73 7.90 8.53 -15.18
CA GLY A 73 8.92 7.56 -15.57
C GLY A 73 9.04 7.41 -17.08
N TYR A 74 9.93 6.52 -17.50
CA TYR A 74 9.99 6.06 -18.88
C TYR A 74 8.71 5.33 -19.28
N ARG A 75 8.31 5.39 -20.54
CA ARG A 75 7.25 4.52 -21.09
C ARG A 75 7.87 3.21 -21.59
N LEU A 76 8.24 2.31 -20.67
CA LEU A 76 8.89 1.04 -21.00
C LEU A 76 7.90 -0.09 -21.26
N PHE A 77 6.70 -0.01 -20.66
CA PHE A 77 5.69 -1.05 -20.78
C PHE A 77 4.42 -0.52 -21.44
N PRO A 78 3.79 -1.32 -22.32
CA PRO A 78 2.46 -1.05 -22.83
C PRO A 78 1.42 -1.11 -21.71
N ASP A 79 0.32 -0.37 -21.86
CA ASP A 79 -0.68 -0.19 -20.80
C ASP A 79 -1.39 -1.53 -20.44
N GLU A 80 -1.48 -2.46 -21.40
CA GLU A 80 -2.06 -3.79 -21.18
C GLU A 80 -1.27 -4.64 -20.18
N LEU A 81 0.06 -4.47 -20.11
CA LEU A 81 0.89 -5.19 -19.13
C LEU A 81 0.73 -4.64 -17.71
N LYS A 82 0.28 -3.39 -17.58
CA LYS A 82 0.13 -2.71 -16.28
C LYS A 82 -1.13 -3.13 -15.52
N CYS A 83 -2.01 -3.93 -16.11
CA CYS A 83 -3.28 -4.29 -15.47
C CYS A 83 -3.16 -5.08 -14.15
N LYS A 84 -2.04 -5.80 -13.90
CA LYS A 84 -1.85 -6.61 -12.69
C LYS A 84 -0.78 -6.06 -11.76
N ASP A 85 0.37 -5.70 -12.30
CA ASP A 85 1.57 -5.35 -11.51
C ASP A 85 1.94 -3.86 -11.66
N LYS A 86 0.93 -2.99 -11.85
CA LYS A 86 1.11 -1.56 -12.17
C LYS A 86 2.19 -0.90 -11.31
N GLY A 87 2.11 -1.03 -9.99
CA GLY A 87 3.04 -0.38 -9.06
C GLY A 87 4.48 -0.84 -9.22
N VAL A 88 4.72 -2.12 -9.52
CA VAL A 88 6.07 -2.68 -9.74
C VAL A 88 6.63 -2.23 -11.09
N LEU A 89 5.79 -2.20 -12.14
CA LEU A 89 6.21 -1.73 -13.45
C LEU A 89 6.48 -0.22 -13.47
N GLU A 90 5.63 0.57 -12.81
CA GLU A 90 5.86 2.00 -12.60
C GLU A 90 7.12 2.24 -11.77
N PHE A 91 7.40 1.42 -10.75
CA PHE A 91 8.68 1.46 -10.05
C PHE A 91 9.86 1.28 -11.02
N ILE A 92 9.85 0.27 -11.89
CA ILE A 92 10.95 0.04 -12.85
C ILE A 92 11.12 1.27 -13.75
N GLU A 93 10.04 1.79 -14.32
CA GLU A 93 10.04 2.96 -15.20
C GLU A 93 10.58 4.22 -14.50
N ARG A 94 10.18 4.45 -13.24
CA ARG A 94 10.65 5.55 -12.39
C ARG A 94 12.12 5.35 -12.01
N TYR A 95 12.51 4.13 -11.63
CA TYR A 95 13.86 3.82 -11.17
C TYR A 95 14.90 4.02 -12.28
N PHE A 96 14.61 3.58 -13.51
CA PHE A 96 15.48 3.84 -14.66
C PHE A 96 15.61 5.34 -14.95
N LEU A 97 14.54 6.13 -14.75
CA LEU A 97 14.59 7.58 -14.83
C LEU A 97 15.45 8.19 -13.72
N GLU A 98 15.32 7.72 -12.48
CA GLU A 98 16.19 8.14 -11.37
C GLU A 98 17.66 7.90 -11.68
N LEU A 99 18.00 6.71 -12.22
CA LEU A 99 19.37 6.39 -12.64
C LEU A 99 19.84 7.37 -13.73
N SER A 100 18.99 7.77 -14.68
CA SER A 100 19.36 8.72 -15.73
C SER A 100 19.84 10.07 -15.20
N PHE A 101 19.42 10.45 -13.99
CA PHE A 101 19.85 11.67 -13.32
C PHE A 101 21.09 11.52 -12.42
N CYS A 102 21.68 10.32 -12.31
CA CYS A 102 22.99 10.15 -11.70
C CYS A 102 24.06 10.80 -12.57
N SER A 103 24.94 11.60 -11.95
CA SER A 103 25.93 12.42 -12.68
C SER A 103 26.97 11.60 -13.43
N ASP A 104 27.27 10.39 -12.93
CA ASP A 104 28.28 9.48 -13.46
C ASP A 104 27.94 8.02 -13.09
N ASP A 105 28.74 7.08 -13.59
CA ASP A 105 28.57 5.64 -13.34
C ASP A 105 28.86 5.25 -11.88
N TYR A 106 29.71 6.01 -11.17
CA TYR A 106 29.99 5.74 -9.76
C TYR A 106 28.74 6.00 -8.90
N GLN A 107 28.11 7.17 -9.05
CA GLN A 107 26.87 7.51 -8.35
C GLN A 107 25.73 6.55 -8.71
N ARG A 108 25.64 6.16 -9.99
CA ARG A 108 24.65 5.19 -10.48
C ARG A 108 24.83 3.84 -9.79
N ASN A 109 26.07 3.34 -9.75
CA ASN A 109 26.41 2.09 -9.09
C ASN A 109 26.19 2.15 -7.58
N GLN A 110 26.54 3.27 -6.93
CA GLN A 110 26.30 3.46 -5.51
C GLN A 110 24.80 3.40 -5.18
N LYS A 111 23.96 4.13 -5.93
CA LYS A 111 22.51 4.10 -5.76
C LYS A 111 21.95 2.67 -5.92
N MET A 112 22.36 1.98 -6.98
CA MET A 112 21.94 0.58 -7.21
C MET A 112 22.37 -0.35 -6.06
N GLN A 113 23.57 -0.16 -5.50
CA GLN A 113 24.04 -0.93 -4.35
C GLN A 113 23.22 -0.65 -3.09
N ASP A 114 22.95 0.62 -2.78
CA ASP A 114 22.18 1.03 -1.61
C ASP A 114 20.73 0.50 -1.68
N ASP A 115 20.13 0.58 -2.86
CA ASP A 115 18.78 0.10 -3.14
C ASP A 115 18.70 -1.42 -3.38
N LYS A 116 19.86 -2.10 -3.47
CA LYS A 116 19.99 -3.52 -3.84
C LYS A 116 19.32 -3.86 -5.18
N PHE A 117 19.36 -2.91 -6.12
CA PHE A 117 18.93 -3.08 -7.49
C PHE A 117 20.10 -3.67 -8.30
N ILE A 118 19.91 -4.84 -8.92
CA ILE A 118 21.00 -5.60 -9.54
C ILE A 118 20.63 -5.94 -10.98
N PHE A 119 21.55 -5.72 -11.91
CA PHE A 119 21.47 -6.32 -13.24
C PHE A 119 22.02 -7.75 -13.17
N LEU A 120 21.14 -8.75 -13.34
CA LEU A 120 21.50 -10.16 -13.44
C LEU A 120 22.05 -10.50 -14.83
N LEU A 121 21.51 -9.83 -15.86
CA LEU A 121 21.97 -9.90 -17.25
C LEU A 121 21.98 -8.49 -17.83
N GLY A 122 23.00 -8.17 -18.61
CA GLY A 122 23.16 -6.84 -19.22
C GLY A 122 23.66 -5.79 -18.24
N ASP A 123 23.52 -4.52 -18.64
CA ASP A 123 23.93 -3.35 -17.86
C ASP A 123 23.05 -2.15 -18.22
N TYR A 124 23.14 -1.09 -17.42
CA TYR A 124 22.38 0.12 -17.65
C TYR A 124 22.69 0.80 -19.00
N SER A 125 23.95 0.78 -19.45
CA SER A 125 24.37 1.52 -20.65
C SER A 125 23.65 1.08 -21.93
N ARG A 126 23.24 -0.19 -21.98
CA ARG A 126 22.54 -0.79 -23.13
C ARG A 126 21.07 -1.09 -22.87
N CYS A 127 20.57 -0.84 -21.66
CA CYS A 127 19.27 -1.35 -21.23
C CYS A 127 18.11 -0.95 -22.17
N PHE A 128 18.01 0.32 -22.57
CA PHE A 128 16.94 0.79 -23.46
C PHE A 128 16.94 0.11 -24.83
N SER A 129 18.12 -0.16 -25.39
CA SER A 129 18.25 -0.90 -26.65
C SER A 129 17.86 -2.37 -26.52
N LEU A 130 18.05 -2.96 -25.34
CA LEU A 130 17.70 -4.36 -25.04
C LEU A 130 16.22 -4.53 -24.69
N ILE A 131 15.56 -3.48 -24.18
CA ILE A 131 14.12 -3.46 -23.88
C ILE A 131 13.28 -3.33 -25.16
N GLN A 132 13.79 -2.61 -26.17
CA GLN A 132 13.06 -2.35 -27.41
C GLN A 132 12.68 -3.64 -28.15
N GLU A 133 11.38 -3.80 -28.41
CA GLU A 133 10.79 -4.96 -29.12
C GLU A 133 11.12 -6.31 -28.44
N SER A 134 11.23 -6.31 -27.12
CA SER A 134 11.48 -7.51 -26.32
C SER A 134 10.21 -7.98 -25.61
N ASP A 135 10.07 -9.29 -25.47
CA ASP A 135 9.07 -9.90 -24.61
C ASP A 135 9.43 -9.61 -23.14
N PHE A 136 8.43 -9.46 -22.29
CA PHE A 136 8.63 -9.13 -20.87
C PHE A 136 8.03 -10.18 -19.95
N LYS A 137 8.76 -10.48 -18.87
CA LYS A 137 8.29 -11.32 -17.77
C LYS A 137 8.66 -10.69 -16.43
N LEU A 138 7.67 -10.61 -15.54
CA LEU A 138 7.89 -10.30 -14.12
C LEU A 138 7.71 -11.57 -13.29
N SER A 139 8.70 -11.89 -12.46
CA SER A 139 8.66 -13.02 -11.54
C SER A 139 8.84 -12.53 -10.11
N LYS A 140 8.13 -13.14 -9.17
CA LYS A 140 8.30 -12.92 -7.74
C LYS A 140 9.04 -14.12 -7.15
N VAL A 141 10.17 -13.90 -6.49
CA VAL A 141 11.02 -14.98 -5.98
C VAL A 141 11.01 -14.99 -4.45
N ASP A 142 10.55 -16.10 -3.88
CA ASP A 142 10.48 -16.36 -2.44
C ASP A 142 9.82 -15.26 -1.59
N ASP A 143 8.89 -14.48 -2.15
CA ASP A 143 8.30 -13.29 -1.51
C ASP A 143 9.36 -12.25 -1.03
N LYS A 144 10.56 -12.24 -1.62
CA LYS A 144 11.70 -11.39 -1.20
C LYS A 144 12.14 -10.36 -2.23
N TYR A 145 12.15 -10.74 -3.50
CA TYR A 145 12.54 -9.85 -4.60
C TYR A 145 11.68 -10.09 -5.83
N TYR A 146 11.59 -9.07 -6.66
CA TYR A 146 11.10 -9.19 -8.02
C TYR A 146 12.28 -9.39 -8.97
N GLU A 147 12.05 -10.16 -10.03
CA GLU A 147 12.92 -10.27 -11.18
C GLU A 147 12.14 -9.88 -12.44
N ALA A 148 12.64 -8.86 -13.14
CA ALA A 148 12.09 -8.34 -14.38
C ALA A 148 13.04 -8.71 -15.52
N THR A 149 12.55 -9.50 -16.48
CA THR A 149 13.34 -10.08 -17.55
C THR A 149 12.78 -9.65 -18.91
N TRP A 150 13.68 -9.25 -19.81
CA TRP A 150 13.39 -8.97 -21.21
C TRP A 150 14.12 -9.95 -22.10
N SER A 151 13.37 -10.55 -23.03
CA SER A 151 13.83 -11.63 -23.89
C SER A 151 13.57 -11.28 -25.36
N LYS A 152 14.48 -11.68 -26.25
CA LYS A 152 14.33 -11.50 -27.70
C LYS A 152 14.55 -12.83 -28.40
N ASN A 153 13.57 -13.24 -29.22
CA ASN A 153 13.56 -14.55 -29.89
C ASN A 153 13.73 -15.72 -28.90
N GLY A 154 13.06 -15.64 -27.75
CA GLY A 154 13.10 -16.68 -26.71
C GLY A 154 14.41 -16.74 -25.90
N VAL A 155 15.31 -15.76 -26.05
CA VAL A 155 16.58 -15.69 -25.29
C VAL A 155 16.59 -14.44 -24.42
N ASP A 156 16.82 -14.62 -23.13
CA ASP A 156 16.93 -13.52 -22.16
C ASP A 156 18.13 -12.63 -22.52
N LYS A 157 17.90 -11.31 -22.54
CA LYS A 157 18.90 -10.30 -22.92
C LYS A 157 19.21 -9.32 -21.80
N LEU A 158 18.21 -9.00 -21.00
CA LEU A 158 18.30 -8.10 -19.87
C LEU A 158 17.49 -8.72 -18.73
N SER A 159 18.05 -8.75 -17.53
CA SER A 159 17.32 -9.14 -16.33
C SER A 159 17.78 -8.27 -15.17
N VAL A 160 16.83 -7.73 -14.42
CA VAL A 160 17.08 -6.95 -13.22
C VAL A 160 16.33 -7.55 -12.04
N ALA A 161 16.97 -7.54 -10.87
CA ALA A 161 16.38 -7.98 -9.62
C ALA A 161 16.45 -6.86 -8.58
N PHE A 162 15.39 -6.74 -7.78
CA PHE A 162 15.28 -5.72 -6.74
C PHE A 162 14.39 -6.19 -5.59
N PRO A 163 14.65 -5.75 -4.35
CA PRO A 163 13.93 -6.24 -3.18
C PRO A 163 12.47 -5.78 -3.18
N ILE A 164 11.60 -6.62 -2.60
CA ILE A 164 10.23 -6.21 -2.26
C ILE A 164 10.31 -5.35 -1.00
N TRP A 165 10.50 -4.06 -1.20
CA TRP A 165 10.65 -3.09 -0.12
C TRP A 165 9.79 -1.86 -0.42
N CYS A 166 8.79 -1.63 0.44
CA CYS A 166 7.79 -0.58 0.27
C CYS A 166 8.39 0.80 -0.04
N GLU A 167 9.41 1.23 0.72
CA GLU A 167 10.04 2.54 0.53
C GLU A 167 10.70 2.67 -0.84
N LEU A 168 11.38 1.61 -1.30
CA LEU A 168 12.00 1.57 -2.63
C LEU A 168 10.94 1.62 -3.73
N LEU A 169 9.94 0.73 -3.65
CA LEU A 169 8.91 0.59 -4.69
C LEU A 169 8.05 1.87 -4.80
N THR A 170 7.62 2.42 -3.67
CA THR A 170 6.81 3.66 -3.63
C THR A 170 7.64 4.92 -3.87
N GLY A 171 8.94 4.88 -3.58
CA GLY A 171 9.81 6.06 -3.64
C GLY A 171 9.54 7.06 -2.51
N MET A 172 8.90 6.59 -1.45
CA MET A 172 8.57 7.38 -0.27
C MET A 172 9.40 6.87 0.92
N PRO A 173 10.12 7.74 1.65
CA PRO A 173 10.70 7.35 2.93
C PRO A 173 9.62 7.02 3.97
N LEU A 174 9.93 6.20 4.97
CA LEU A 174 8.96 5.73 5.98
C LEU A 174 8.12 6.85 6.62
N ASN A 175 8.74 7.99 6.93
CA ASN A 175 8.06 9.15 7.54
C ASN A 175 7.02 9.80 6.62
N GLU A 176 7.14 9.64 5.30
CA GLU A 176 6.19 10.10 4.30
C GLU A 176 5.05 9.06 4.15
N ILE A 177 5.40 7.78 3.96
CA ILE A 177 4.41 6.69 3.83
C ILE A 177 3.49 6.65 5.04
N GLN A 178 4.05 6.71 6.25
CA GLN A 178 3.27 6.64 7.49
C GLN A 178 2.24 7.76 7.63
N LYS A 179 2.49 8.94 7.06
CA LYS A 179 1.53 10.07 7.09
C LYS A 179 0.39 9.90 6.11
N SER A 180 0.59 9.13 5.04
CA SER A 180 -0.45 8.88 4.03
C SER A 180 -1.53 7.90 4.52
N LEU A 181 -1.21 7.05 5.51
CA LEU A 181 -2.04 5.91 5.91
C LEU A 181 -3.49 6.27 6.24
N PHE A 182 -3.70 7.30 7.07
CA PHE A 182 -5.05 7.73 7.43
C PHE A 182 -5.88 8.07 6.19
N GLN A 183 -5.28 8.78 5.24
CA GLN A 183 -5.96 9.14 4.00
C GLN A 183 -6.22 7.90 3.14
N SER A 184 -5.26 6.98 3.03
CA SER A 184 -5.45 5.71 2.30
C SER A 184 -6.61 4.88 2.88
N VAL A 185 -6.73 4.83 4.20
CA VAL A 185 -7.86 4.14 4.86
C VAL A 185 -9.19 4.82 4.52
N LYS A 186 -9.25 6.15 4.56
CA LYS A 186 -10.46 6.92 4.25
C LYS A 186 -10.88 6.91 2.79
N GLU A 187 -9.94 6.73 1.88
CA GLU A 187 -10.20 6.72 0.44
C GLU A 187 -10.51 5.33 -0.11
N SER A 188 -10.39 4.30 0.73
CA SER A 188 -10.64 2.92 0.32
C SER A 188 -12.12 2.69 -0.01
N PRO A 189 -12.45 1.91 -1.06
CA PRO A 189 -13.84 1.68 -1.45
C PRO A 189 -14.65 0.97 -0.38
N ASP A 190 -15.83 1.50 -0.04
CA ASP A 190 -16.74 0.87 0.93
C ASP A 190 -17.45 -0.38 0.40
N SER A 191 -17.48 -0.57 -0.92
CA SER A 191 -18.31 -1.59 -1.59
C SER A 191 -17.61 -2.92 -1.87
N LEU A 192 -16.52 -3.24 -1.16
CA LEU A 192 -15.85 -4.53 -1.33
C LEU A 192 -16.76 -5.67 -0.87
N GLN A 193 -16.93 -6.66 -1.75
CA GLN A 193 -17.56 -7.92 -1.43
C GLN A 193 -16.52 -9.03 -1.45
N LEU A 194 -16.48 -9.79 -0.37
CA LEU A 194 -15.64 -10.98 -0.28
C LEU A 194 -16.47 -12.18 -0.73
N VAL A 195 -16.06 -12.81 -1.84
CA VAL A 195 -16.68 -14.06 -2.29
C VAL A 195 -16.01 -15.20 -1.54
N GLU A 196 -16.80 -15.95 -0.78
CA GLU A 196 -16.31 -17.05 0.03
C GLU A 196 -16.72 -18.39 -0.56
N ASP A 197 -15.74 -19.30 -0.59
CA ASP A 197 -16.02 -20.70 -0.83
C ASP A 197 -16.42 -21.35 0.51
N LEU A 198 -17.71 -21.62 0.67
CA LEU A 198 -18.27 -22.26 1.85
C LEU A 198 -18.38 -23.78 1.70
N THR A 199 -17.79 -24.36 0.64
CA THR A 199 -17.89 -25.80 0.37
C THR A 199 -16.87 -26.64 1.15
N ASP A 200 -15.70 -26.07 1.48
CA ASP A 200 -14.64 -26.72 2.24
C ASP A 200 -14.45 -26.05 3.61
N MET A 201 -15.43 -26.25 4.51
CA MET A 201 -15.41 -25.69 5.86
C MET A 201 -14.87 -26.72 6.85
N MET A 202 -13.97 -26.30 7.73
CA MET A 202 -13.44 -27.13 8.80
C MET A 202 -14.22 -26.90 10.09
N LYS A 203 -14.73 -27.96 10.72
CA LYS A 203 -15.34 -27.88 12.06
C LYS A 203 -14.25 -27.50 13.08
N ILE A 204 -14.50 -26.42 13.83
CA ILE A 204 -13.61 -25.90 14.88
C ILE A 204 -14.05 -26.44 16.24
N GLU A 205 -15.34 -26.30 16.53
CA GLU A 205 -16.00 -26.85 17.71
C GLU A 205 -17.48 -27.08 17.41
N ASP A 206 -18.26 -27.48 18.41
CA ASP A 206 -19.68 -27.78 18.21
C ASP A 206 -20.45 -26.54 17.75
N GLY A 207 -21.07 -26.65 16.57
CA GLY A 207 -21.82 -25.55 15.94
C GLY A 207 -20.95 -24.49 15.26
N ILE A 208 -19.62 -24.58 15.33
CA ILE A 208 -18.71 -23.56 14.80
C ILE A 208 -17.75 -24.15 13.77
N TYR A 209 -17.69 -23.48 12.64
CA TYR A 209 -16.91 -23.84 11.47
C TYR A 209 -16.02 -22.67 11.06
N GLY A 210 -14.93 -22.95 10.37
CA GLY A 210 -14.11 -21.90 9.80
C GLY A 210 -13.51 -22.28 8.45
N THR A 211 -13.20 -21.26 7.67
CA THR A 211 -12.69 -21.39 6.30
C THR A 211 -11.42 -22.24 6.23
N ASN A 212 -11.33 -23.11 5.20
CA ASN A 212 -10.18 -23.97 4.92
C ASN A 212 -9.71 -23.77 3.45
N PRO A 213 -8.39 -23.83 3.15
CA PRO A 213 -7.26 -23.86 4.09
C PRO A 213 -7.09 -22.54 4.84
N ALA A 214 -6.68 -22.62 6.10
CA ALA A 214 -6.22 -21.47 6.86
C ALA A 214 -4.68 -21.35 6.78
N LYS A 215 -4.19 -20.12 6.75
CA LYS A 215 -2.78 -19.74 6.78
C LYS A 215 -2.46 -19.16 8.14
N HIS A 216 -1.22 -19.42 8.56
CA HIS A 216 -0.65 -18.89 9.79
C HIS A 216 0.50 -17.94 9.46
N TYR A 217 0.65 -16.90 10.26
CA TYR A 217 1.78 -15.99 10.14
C TYR A 217 2.79 -16.23 11.25
N LYS A 218 3.82 -17.05 10.97
CA LYS A 218 4.96 -17.43 11.86
C LYS A 218 4.59 -18.13 13.18
N LEU A 219 3.48 -17.77 13.81
CA LEU A 219 2.89 -18.34 15.01
C LEU A 219 1.57 -19.03 14.66
N ALA A 220 1.25 -20.12 15.37
CA ALA A 220 0.05 -20.90 15.11
C ALA A 220 -1.23 -20.12 15.49
N GLU A 221 -1.14 -19.20 16.45
CA GLU A 221 -2.27 -18.43 16.96
C GLU A 221 -2.67 -17.29 16.01
N LEU A 222 -1.74 -16.77 15.21
CA LEU A 222 -2.00 -15.74 14.20
C LEU A 222 -2.52 -16.41 12.93
N ILE A 223 -3.83 -16.48 12.80
CA ILE A 223 -4.51 -17.23 11.74
C ILE A 223 -5.43 -16.32 10.93
N ASN A 224 -5.51 -16.55 9.62
CA ASN A 224 -6.39 -15.79 8.70
C ASN A 224 -7.79 -16.44 8.53
N ARG A 225 -8.35 -16.97 9.61
CA ARG A 225 -9.58 -17.77 9.57
C ARG A 225 -10.81 -16.91 9.85
N ARG A 226 -11.85 -17.12 9.06
CA ARG A 226 -13.20 -16.57 9.26
C ARG A 226 -14.11 -17.67 9.80
N TYR A 227 -15.08 -17.29 10.63
CA TYR A 227 -15.84 -18.22 11.46
C TYR A 227 -17.35 -18.12 11.21
N TYR A 228 -17.99 -19.27 11.13
CA TYR A 228 -19.40 -19.43 10.74
C TYR A 228 -20.09 -20.38 11.70
N SER A 229 -21.36 -20.11 11.95
CA SER A 229 -22.26 -21.10 12.53
C SER A 229 -23.02 -21.80 11.41
N MET A 230 -23.47 -23.03 11.65
CA MET A 230 -24.32 -23.76 10.71
C MET A 230 -25.70 -23.92 11.34
N ASN A 231 -26.74 -23.50 10.63
CA ASN A 231 -28.12 -23.67 11.07
C ASN A 231 -28.63 -25.11 10.81
N ASP A 232 -29.81 -25.43 11.32
CA ASP A 232 -30.43 -26.76 11.14
C ASP A 232 -30.71 -27.10 9.65
N SER A 233 -30.79 -26.08 8.79
CA SER A 233 -30.94 -26.21 7.34
C SER A 233 -29.61 -26.43 6.59
N LEU A 234 -28.50 -26.61 7.32
CA LEU A 234 -27.14 -26.77 6.79
C LEU A 234 -26.60 -25.53 6.04
N GLU A 235 -27.13 -24.35 6.35
CA GLU A 235 -26.62 -23.08 5.81
C GLU A 235 -25.66 -22.42 6.78
N PHE A 236 -24.57 -21.87 6.25
CA PHE A 236 -23.58 -21.13 7.02
C PHE A 236 -23.96 -19.66 7.18
N SER A 237 -23.84 -19.16 8.41
CA SER A 237 -23.98 -17.75 8.73
C SER A 237 -22.74 -17.24 9.46
N VAL A 238 -22.32 -16.02 9.13
CA VAL A 238 -21.17 -15.37 9.79
C VAL A 238 -21.44 -15.26 11.29
N ILE A 239 -20.45 -15.65 12.11
CA ILE A 239 -20.52 -15.43 13.56
C ILE A 239 -20.28 -13.95 13.87
N TYR A 240 -21.30 -13.31 14.45
CA TYR A 240 -21.23 -11.95 15.00
C TYR A 240 -22.27 -11.80 16.11
N ASP A 241 -21.99 -12.41 17.27
CA ASP A 241 -22.90 -12.52 18.40
C ASP A 241 -22.18 -12.48 19.77
N THR A 242 -22.95 -12.23 20.84
CA THR A 242 -22.43 -12.06 22.21
C THR A 242 -22.01 -13.38 22.87
N CYS A 243 -22.44 -14.53 22.37
CA CYS A 243 -22.05 -15.85 22.89
C CYS A 243 -20.65 -16.24 22.40
N HIS A 244 -20.25 -15.73 21.23
CA HIS A 244 -19.04 -16.10 20.51
C HIS A 244 -18.13 -14.89 20.29
N LEU A 245 -17.83 -14.13 21.36
CA LEU A 245 -17.13 -12.84 21.25
C LEU A 245 -15.79 -12.92 20.50
N LYS A 246 -14.96 -13.94 20.75
CA LYS A 246 -13.64 -14.05 20.10
C LYS A 246 -13.74 -14.24 18.59
N TYR A 247 -14.65 -15.08 18.13
CA TYR A 247 -14.92 -15.30 16.71
C TYR A 247 -15.58 -14.09 16.06
N SER A 248 -16.47 -13.41 16.79
CA SER A 248 -17.10 -12.18 16.34
C SER A 248 -16.08 -11.06 16.13
N ILE A 249 -15.11 -10.92 17.04
CA ILE A 249 -14.00 -9.96 16.88
C ILE A 249 -13.10 -10.38 15.71
N ALA A 250 -12.76 -11.67 15.59
CA ALA A 250 -11.97 -12.15 14.46
C ALA A 250 -12.64 -11.79 13.13
N ASN A 251 -13.93 -12.10 12.98
CA ASN A 251 -14.69 -11.77 11.78
C ASN A 251 -14.80 -10.27 11.54
N LEU A 252 -14.95 -9.46 12.59
CA LEU A 252 -15.02 -8.00 12.50
C LEU A 252 -13.78 -7.40 11.80
N PHE A 253 -12.62 -8.03 11.95
CA PHE A 253 -11.38 -7.60 11.30
C PHE A 253 -11.02 -8.34 10.01
N HIS A 254 -11.79 -9.35 9.59
CA HIS A 254 -11.54 -10.08 8.34
C HIS A 254 -12.58 -9.82 7.25
N LEU A 255 -13.84 -9.57 7.63
CA LEU A 255 -14.95 -9.45 6.70
C LEU A 255 -15.22 -7.98 6.37
N PRO A 256 -15.27 -7.61 5.08
CA PRO A 256 -15.63 -6.26 4.70
C PRO A 256 -17.04 -5.95 5.19
N ASN A 257 -17.25 -4.73 5.66
CA ASN A 257 -18.57 -4.22 6.06
C ASN A 257 -19.26 -4.98 7.21
N LEU A 258 -18.56 -5.84 7.96
CA LEU A 258 -19.10 -6.35 9.22
C LEU A 258 -19.01 -5.27 10.29
N GLY A 259 -20.09 -5.07 11.06
CA GLY A 259 -20.12 -4.06 12.12
C GLY A 259 -20.04 -2.62 11.61
N LEU A 260 -20.66 -2.32 10.46
CA LEU A 260 -20.76 -0.96 9.88
C LEU A 260 -21.02 0.12 10.93
N GLY A 261 -20.28 1.21 10.86
CA GLY A 261 -20.36 2.33 11.81
C GLY A 261 -19.54 2.16 13.10
N ARG A 262 -18.99 0.96 13.37
CA ARG A 262 -18.13 0.73 14.54
C ARG A 262 -16.88 1.59 14.45
N LYS A 263 -16.72 2.52 15.38
CA LYS A 263 -15.54 3.39 15.43
C LYS A 263 -14.34 2.68 16.05
N LEU A 264 -13.20 2.84 15.40
CA LEU A 264 -11.88 2.40 15.81
C LEU A 264 -10.98 3.63 15.97
N GLN A 265 -10.61 3.95 17.21
CA GLN A 265 -9.64 4.99 17.51
C GLN A 265 -8.24 4.37 17.50
N ILE A 266 -7.37 4.88 16.63
CA ILE A 266 -6.02 4.37 16.43
C ILE A 266 -5.01 5.41 16.88
N GLU A 267 -4.11 5.02 17.77
CA GLU A 267 -2.84 5.69 18.01
C GLU A 267 -1.75 5.04 17.16
N GLN A 268 -1.30 5.72 16.12
CA GLN A 268 -0.22 5.26 15.25
C GLN A 268 1.13 5.77 15.76
N PHE A 269 2.07 4.86 15.99
CA PHE A 269 3.46 5.19 16.25
C PHE A 269 4.18 5.54 14.94
N LEU A 270 4.79 6.72 14.93
CA LEU A 270 5.59 7.25 13.83
C LEU A 270 7.07 7.14 14.12
N TYR A 271 7.88 7.17 13.07
CA TYR A 271 9.33 7.28 13.19
C TYR A 271 9.76 8.47 14.08
N GLY A 272 10.74 8.25 14.96
CA GLY A 272 11.28 9.27 15.87
C GLY A 272 10.44 9.50 17.13
N PHE A 273 9.78 8.46 17.66
CA PHE A 273 9.02 8.49 18.93
C PHE A 273 7.85 9.48 18.94
N LYS A 274 7.25 9.74 17.78
CA LYS A 274 6.04 10.56 17.66
C LYS A 274 4.83 9.63 17.54
N SER A 275 3.65 10.08 17.95
CA SER A 275 2.40 9.41 17.63
C SER A 275 1.39 10.39 17.04
N ILE A 276 0.47 9.85 16.24
CA ILE A 276 -0.73 10.55 15.78
C ILE A 276 -1.94 9.72 16.14
N THR A 277 -3.04 10.38 16.50
CA THR A 277 -4.31 9.72 16.77
C THR A 277 -5.31 10.09 15.71
N PHE A 278 -6.01 9.10 15.18
CA PHE A 278 -7.13 9.30 14.27
C PHE A 278 -8.24 8.28 14.56
N THR A 279 -9.40 8.47 13.95
CA THR A 279 -10.54 7.57 14.11
C THR A 279 -11.12 7.25 12.75
N VAL A 280 -11.31 5.95 12.51
CA VAL A 280 -11.89 5.36 11.30
C VAL A 280 -12.97 4.38 11.71
N ASP A 281 -13.74 3.90 10.76
CA ASP A 281 -14.64 2.78 10.98
C ASP A 281 -13.84 1.49 10.81
N VAL A 282 -14.18 0.44 11.57
CA VAL A 282 -13.49 -0.85 11.42
C VAL A 282 -13.64 -1.37 9.99
N SER A 283 -14.80 -1.15 9.36
CA SER A 283 -15.03 -1.48 7.95
C SER A 283 -14.09 -0.72 7.01
N GLU A 284 -13.82 0.58 7.23
CA GLU A 284 -12.86 1.35 6.42
C GLU A 284 -11.45 0.73 6.52
N TRP A 285 -11.03 0.34 7.73
CA TRP A 285 -9.74 -0.33 7.94
C TRP A 285 -9.67 -1.68 7.21
N VAL A 286 -10.70 -2.52 7.33
CA VAL A 286 -10.76 -3.82 6.66
C VAL A 286 -10.79 -3.66 5.14
N ASN A 287 -11.61 -2.74 4.62
CA ASN A 287 -11.71 -2.44 3.20
C ASN A 287 -10.38 -1.95 2.64
N TYR A 288 -9.65 -1.10 3.37
CA TYR A 288 -8.29 -0.71 3.01
C TYR A 288 -7.34 -1.91 2.90
N CYS A 289 -7.32 -2.77 3.91
CA CYS A 289 -6.45 -3.95 3.90
C CYS A 289 -6.76 -4.86 2.72
N LEU A 290 -8.03 -5.10 2.42
CA LEU A 290 -8.45 -5.95 1.31
C LEU A 290 -8.21 -5.29 -0.06
N ASN A 291 -8.44 -3.98 -0.20
CA ASN A 291 -8.18 -3.23 -1.43
C ASN A 291 -6.69 -3.23 -1.83
N GLU A 292 -5.81 -3.26 -0.84
CA GLU A 292 -4.36 -3.31 -1.03
C GLU A 292 -3.81 -4.75 -1.11
N ASP A 293 -4.68 -5.73 -1.34
CA ASP A 293 -4.36 -7.17 -1.43
C ASP A 293 -3.58 -7.71 -0.20
N MET A 294 -3.90 -7.21 0.99
CA MET A 294 -3.22 -7.63 2.21
C MET A 294 -3.87 -8.87 2.84
N ASN A 295 -3.04 -9.73 3.44
CA ASN A 295 -3.52 -10.86 4.23
C ASN A 295 -3.69 -10.43 5.69
N ILE A 296 -4.88 -10.58 6.24
CA ILE A 296 -5.18 -10.27 7.64
C ILE A 296 -5.05 -11.55 8.47
N TYR A 297 -4.39 -11.47 9.62
CA TYR A 297 -4.25 -12.53 10.61
C TYR A 297 -4.66 -12.00 11.97
N PHE A 298 -5.36 -12.82 12.75
CA PHE A 298 -5.90 -12.45 14.06
C PHE A 298 -5.44 -13.40 15.15
N ALA A 299 -5.17 -12.85 16.34
CA ALA A 299 -4.96 -13.63 17.56
C ALA A 299 -5.52 -12.88 18.78
N VAL A 300 -6.06 -13.61 19.75
CA VAL A 300 -6.40 -13.07 21.07
C VAL A 300 -5.15 -13.09 21.95
N GLU A 301 -4.84 -11.95 22.57
CA GLU A 301 -3.68 -11.83 23.46
C GLU A 301 -4.03 -12.16 24.90
N ASN A 302 -5.10 -11.52 25.40
CA ASN A 302 -5.52 -11.53 26.78
C ASN A 302 -7.01 -11.16 26.86
N GLU A 303 -7.67 -11.60 27.92
CA GLU A 303 -9.07 -11.35 28.21
C GLU A 303 -9.23 -10.90 29.66
N THR A 304 -9.91 -9.78 29.87
CA THR A 304 -10.33 -9.30 31.19
C THR A 304 -11.84 -9.31 31.29
N ILE A 305 -12.39 -9.15 32.49
CA ILE A 305 -13.85 -9.09 32.70
C ILE A 305 -14.50 -8.01 31.82
N GLU A 306 -13.80 -6.91 31.55
CA GLU A 306 -14.31 -5.75 30.81
C GLU A 306 -14.01 -5.79 29.30
N SER A 307 -12.90 -6.42 28.89
CA SER A 307 -12.40 -6.28 27.52
C SER A 307 -11.62 -7.49 27.02
N ILE A 308 -11.50 -7.60 25.69
CA ILE A 308 -10.65 -8.56 25.00
C ILE A 308 -9.55 -7.77 24.30
N LYS A 309 -8.30 -8.13 24.54
CA LYS A 309 -7.14 -7.63 23.80
C LYS A 309 -6.79 -8.59 22.69
N ALA A 310 -6.65 -8.07 21.48
CA ALA A 310 -6.35 -8.84 20.29
C ALA A 310 -5.28 -8.16 19.45
N VAL A 311 -4.55 -8.95 18.68
CA VAL A 311 -3.62 -8.48 17.65
C VAL A 311 -4.16 -8.83 16.29
N ILE A 312 -4.11 -7.83 15.42
CA ILE A 312 -4.33 -7.96 13.99
C ILE A 312 -3.00 -7.66 13.32
N LEU A 313 -2.47 -8.68 12.64
CA LEU A 313 -1.33 -8.52 11.76
C LEU A 313 -1.84 -8.51 10.33
N VAL A 314 -1.45 -7.50 9.58
CA VAL A 314 -1.83 -7.35 8.18
C VAL A 314 -0.56 -7.39 7.34
N GLU A 315 -0.43 -8.39 6.47
CA GLU A 315 0.76 -8.61 5.63
C GLU A 315 0.49 -8.19 4.19
N ASN A 316 1.26 -7.23 3.69
CA ASN A 316 1.33 -6.95 2.27
C ASN A 316 2.57 -7.60 1.65
N LYS A 317 2.39 -8.77 1.06
CA LYS A 317 3.48 -9.53 0.42
C LYS A 317 4.01 -8.89 -0.84
N ASN A 318 3.21 -8.08 -1.54
CA ASN A 318 3.60 -7.48 -2.81
C ASN A 318 4.43 -6.21 -2.61
N TRP A 319 4.33 -5.62 -1.42
CA TRP A 319 5.05 -4.41 -1.03
C TRP A 319 6.02 -4.62 0.15
N GLY A 320 6.06 -5.82 0.74
CA GLY A 320 7.11 -6.24 1.66
C GLY A 320 7.01 -5.62 3.07
N TYR A 321 5.79 -5.31 3.52
CA TYR A 321 5.55 -4.74 4.84
C TYR A 321 4.41 -5.41 5.59
N ASN A 322 4.33 -5.13 6.89
CA ASN A 322 3.20 -5.48 7.74
C ASN A 322 2.67 -4.25 8.47
N HIS A 323 1.38 -4.27 8.79
CA HIS A 323 0.81 -3.47 9.87
C HIS A 323 0.57 -4.36 11.09
N LEU A 324 0.89 -3.85 12.27
CA LEU A 324 0.60 -4.49 13.54
C LEU A 324 -0.34 -3.59 14.34
N LEU A 325 -1.59 -4.03 14.47
CA LEU A 325 -2.65 -3.33 15.17
C LEU A 325 -3.00 -4.10 16.45
N SER A 326 -2.73 -3.51 17.62
CA SER A 326 -3.12 -4.08 18.92
C SER A 326 -4.40 -3.40 19.39
N VAL A 327 -5.51 -4.14 19.40
CA VAL A 327 -6.85 -3.62 19.66
C VAL A 327 -7.34 -4.06 21.04
N THR A 328 -7.99 -3.13 21.76
CA THR A 328 -8.79 -3.42 22.95
C THR A 328 -10.27 -3.30 22.61
N VAL A 329 -10.99 -4.40 22.78
CA VAL A 329 -12.41 -4.51 22.45
C VAL A 329 -13.24 -4.66 23.74
N PRO A 330 -14.09 -3.69 24.09
CA PRO A 330 -15.05 -3.83 25.18
C PRO A 330 -15.98 -5.02 24.96
N ARG A 331 -16.27 -5.82 26.00
CA ARG A 331 -17.09 -7.04 25.83
C ARG A 331 -18.54 -6.75 25.45
N ASP A 332 -19.04 -5.57 25.74
CA ASP A 332 -20.38 -5.12 25.37
C ASP A 332 -20.48 -4.64 23.92
N PHE A 333 -19.40 -4.70 23.11
CA PHE A 333 -19.37 -4.06 21.79
C PHE A 333 -20.52 -4.48 20.88
N ILE A 334 -20.97 -5.73 20.91
CA ILE A 334 -22.08 -6.17 20.05
C ILE A 334 -23.41 -5.57 20.51
N SER A 335 -23.67 -5.56 21.82
CA SER A 335 -24.88 -4.99 22.40
C SER A 335 -24.88 -3.45 22.45
N ASN A 336 -23.71 -2.83 22.40
CA ASN A 336 -23.52 -1.39 22.50
C ASN A 336 -22.91 -0.86 21.18
N PRO A 337 -23.74 -0.42 20.20
CA PRO A 337 -23.25 0.03 18.90
C PRO A 337 -22.34 1.27 18.99
N ASP A 338 -22.53 2.11 20.02
CA ASP A 338 -21.82 3.37 20.18
C ASP A 338 -20.44 3.23 20.83
N VAL A 339 -20.14 2.06 21.44
CA VAL A 339 -18.82 1.88 22.08
C VAL A 339 -17.72 1.81 21.02
N LYS A 340 -16.65 2.58 21.28
CA LYS A 340 -15.48 2.66 20.41
C LYS A 340 -14.50 1.55 20.75
N LEU A 341 -13.85 1.02 19.73
CA LEU A 341 -12.65 0.20 19.89
C LEU A 341 -11.44 1.13 19.96
N THR A 342 -10.44 0.76 20.75
CA THR A 342 -9.16 1.50 20.81
C THR A 342 -8.02 0.61 20.35
N ALA A 343 -7.04 1.21 19.67
CA ALA A 343 -5.92 0.46 19.16
C ALA A 343 -4.63 1.26 19.12
N THR A 344 -3.50 0.56 19.20
CA THR A 344 -2.20 1.09 18.81
C THR A 344 -1.74 0.45 17.51
N LEU A 345 -1.05 1.22 16.67
CA LEU A 345 -0.64 0.80 15.33
C LEU A 345 0.83 1.06 15.08
N ASN A 346 1.56 0.00 14.73
CA ASN A 346 2.87 0.08 14.10
C ASN A 346 2.70 -0.24 12.60
N ALA A 347 2.84 0.77 11.75
CA ALA A 347 2.57 0.65 10.32
C ALA A 347 3.85 0.55 9.48
N PHE A 348 3.73 -0.14 8.33
CA PHE A 348 4.81 -0.32 7.34
C PHE A 348 6.07 -0.97 7.91
N ILE A 349 5.91 -1.94 8.81
CA ILE A 349 7.01 -2.73 9.37
C ILE A 349 7.57 -3.63 8.27
N PRO A 350 8.85 -3.51 7.87
CA PRO A 350 9.42 -4.38 6.86
C PRO A 350 9.30 -5.87 7.26
N THR A 351 8.92 -6.74 6.33
CA THR A 351 8.68 -8.18 6.59
C THR A 351 9.90 -8.93 7.14
N HIS A 352 11.10 -8.43 6.86
CA HIS A 352 12.35 -8.97 7.41
C HIS A 352 12.62 -8.55 8.87
N ASN A 353 12.01 -7.46 9.36
CA ASN A 353 12.23 -6.92 10.71
C ASN A 353 11.30 -7.50 11.79
N VAL A 354 10.25 -8.25 11.40
CA VAL A 354 9.21 -8.66 12.36
C VAL A 354 9.71 -9.60 13.46
N ARG A 355 10.86 -10.29 13.29
CA ARG A 355 11.44 -11.16 14.33
C ARG A 355 11.69 -10.41 15.65
N ASN A 356 12.08 -9.13 15.60
CA ASN A 356 12.40 -8.34 16.80
C ASN A 356 11.14 -7.90 17.55
N LEU A 357 10.06 -7.52 16.84
CA LEU A 357 8.78 -7.16 17.44
C LEU A 357 8.12 -8.34 18.17
N TYR A 358 8.31 -9.56 17.66
CA TYR A 358 7.82 -10.75 18.33
C TYR A 358 8.57 -11.09 19.60
N GLN A 359 9.89 -10.87 19.65
CA GLN A 359 10.67 -11.09 20.87
C GLN A 359 10.15 -10.20 22.01
N GLU A 360 9.96 -8.90 21.72
CA GLU A 360 9.35 -7.96 22.68
C GLU A 360 7.94 -8.40 23.11
N TYR A 361 7.15 -8.96 22.19
CA TYR A 361 5.81 -9.48 22.48
C TYR A 361 5.85 -10.73 23.39
N THR A 362 6.68 -11.71 23.05
CA THR A 362 6.84 -12.94 23.84
C THR A 362 7.44 -12.68 25.22
N ASP A 363 8.32 -11.70 25.34
CA ASP A 363 8.94 -11.36 26.62
C ASP A 363 7.96 -10.65 27.54
N LYS A 364 7.03 -9.84 27.01
CA LYS A 364 5.90 -9.28 27.78
C LYS A 364 4.96 -10.36 28.33
N LYS A 365 4.68 -11.43 27.57
CA LYS A 365 3.86 -12.57 28.04
C LYS A 365 4.53 -13.38 29.15
N LYS A 366 5.86 -13.36 29.28
CA LYS A 366 6.59 -14.07 30.35
C LYS A 366 6.69 -13.26 31.65
N GLN A 367 6.37 -11.97 31.60
CA GLN A 367 6.48 -11.04 32.74
C GLN A 367 5.11 -10.71 33.39
N GLN A 368 4.03 -11.28 32.87
CA GLN A 368 2.68 -11.29 33.45
C GLN A 368 2.34 -12.71 33.90
#